data_AF-A0A820M5T9-F1
#
_entry.id   AF-A0A820M5T9-F1
#
_cell.length_a   1.000
_cell.length_b   1.000
_cell.length_c   1.000
_cell.angle_alpha   90.00
_cell.angle_beta   90.00
_cell.angle_gamma   90.00
#
_symmetry.space_group_name_H-M   'P 1'
#
loop_
_entity.id
_entity.type
_entity.pdbx_description
1 polymer ?
#
loop_
_entity_poly.entity_id
_entity_poly.type
_entity_poly.pdbx_seq_one_letter_code
_entity_poly.pdbx_strand_id
1 'polypeptide(L)'
;MSFESILEQQRRYHEERERLMDTMTKEMLRKKATHRDQINSEHMVKLLLDRYTETSSHLKDMYDDKDGSRKEEIQALSGPNEFTEFYLRLKNIRQYYPKNSSEEIAIPMSMEYEQFMRQLQETEDGEPLALASFTDEEGYGRFLDLHQCFEIFLNIKGLEKLDYLTYLQKFDRFHEIQKDRK
;
A
#
# COMPACT_ATOMS: atom_id res chain seq x y z
N MET A 1 3.67 27.26 -5.62
CA MET A 1 3.64 26.48 -6.86
C MET A 1 4.74 25.46 -6.72
N SER A 2 4.40 24.16 -6.63
CA SER A 2 5.44 23.12 -6.58
C SER A 2 6.23 23.17 -7.89
N PHE A 3 7.55 23.07 -7.78
CA PHE A 3 8.49 23.21 -8.89
C PHE A 3 8.59 21.96 -9.77
N GLU A 4 7.73 20.96 -9.52
CA GLU A 4 7.89 19.63 -10.07
C GLU A 4 7.12 19.52 -11.39
N SER A 5 7.87 19.53 -12.49
CA SER A 5 7.42 19.27 -13.86
C SER A 5 6.57 17.99 -13.95
N ILE A 6 5.61 17.94 -14.90
CA ILE A 6 4.80 16.73 -15.09
C ILE A 6 5.66 15.54 -15.52
N LEU A 7 6.75 15.80 -16.26
CA LEU A 7 7.70 14.80 -16.67
C LEU A 7 8.55 14.31 -15.50
N GLU A 8 8.91 15.20 -14.57
CA GLU A 8 9.62 14.81 -13.35
C GLU A 8 8.73 13.98 -12.42
N GLN A 9 7.47 14.37 -12.26
CA GLN A 9 6.49 13.57 -11.52
C GLN A 9 6.29 12.19 -12.15
N GLN A 10 6.18 12.10 -13.48
CA GLN A 10 6.13 10.80 -14.19
C GLN A 10 7.39 9.97 -13.93
N ARG A 11 8.59 10.57 -14.03
CA ARG A 11 9.86 9.90 -13.73
C ARG A 11 9.89 9.37 -12.30
N ARG A 12 9.44 10.18 -11.33
CA ARG A 12 9.37 9.83 -9.91
C ARG A 12 8.42 8.65 -9.65
N TYR A 13 7.23 8.65 -10.25
CA TYR A 13 6.30 7.51 -10.13
C TYR A 13 6.80 6.23 -10.81
N HIS A 14 7.52 6.32 -11.93
CA HIS A 14 8.19 5.15 -12.52
C HIS A 14 9.27 4.60 -11.60
N GLU A 15 10.08 5.46 -10.98
CA GLU A 15 11.10 5.04 -10.01
C GLU A 15 10.47 4.34 -8.80
N GLU A 16 9.39 4.90 -8.25
CA GLU A 16 8.66 4.28 -7.15
C GLU A 16 8.12 2.89 -7.50
N ARG A 17 7.51 2.74 -8.69
CA ARG A 17 7.03 1.44 -9.19
C ARG A 17 8.13 0.41 -9.29
N GLU A 18 9.31 0.81 -9.77
CA GLU A 18 10.46 -0.09 -9.90
C GLU A 18 10.96 -0.54 -8.52
N ARG A 19 11.04 0.39 -7.56
CA ARG A 19 11.45 0.09 -6.16
C ARG A 19 10.46 -0.85 -5.46
N LEU A 20 9.16 -0.62 -5.64
CA LEU A 20 8.11 -1.50 -5.14
C LEU A 20 8.24 -2.91 -5.74
N MET A 21 8.46 -3.02 -7.05
CA MET A 21 8.63 -4.29 -7.75
C MET A 21 9.87 -5.06 -7.28
N ASP A 22 11.02 -4.38 -7.19
CA ASP A 22 12.27 -4.96 -6.68
C ASP A 22 12.08 -5.47 -5.23
N THR A 23 11.41 -4.68 -4.39
CA THR A 23 11.16 -5.06 -2.99
C THR A 23 10.22 -6.25 -2.87
N MET A 24 9.10 -6.25 -3.59
CA MET A 24 8.19 -7.41 -3.65
C MET A 24 8.91 -8.65 -4.15
N THR A 25 9.74 -8.53 -5.18
CA THR A 25 10.53 -9.64 -5.74
C THR A 25 11.51 -10.20 -4.71
N LYS A 26 12.27 -9.33 -4.04
CA LYS A 26 13.19 -9.71 -2.95
C LYS A 26 12.46 -10.39 -1.81
N GLU A 27 11.30 -9.88 -1.43
CA GLU A 27 10.49 -10.47 -0.37
C GLU A 27 9.92 -11.84 -0.76
N MET A 28 9.47 -12.01 -2.00
CA MET A 28 9.00 -13.31 -2.50
C MET A 28 10.14 -14.34 -2.54
N LEU A 29 11.36 -13.93 -2.89
CA LEU A 29 12.55 -14.77 -2.93
C LEU A 29 13.11 -15.12 -1.54
N ARG A 30 12.90 -14.25 -0.54
CA ARG A 30 13.30 -14.50 0.85
C ARG A 30 12.68 -15.81 1.34
N LYS A 31 13.44 -16.63 2.05
CA LYS A 31 12.91 -17.83 2.73
C LYS A 31 12.28 -17.41 4.05
N LYS A 32 11.05 -17.87 4.30
CA LYS A 32 10.30 -17.57 5.52
C LYS A 32 10.48 -18.70 6.50
N ALA A 33 10.91 -18.38 7.71
CA ALA A 33 11.31 -19.39 8.69
C ALA A 33 10.12 -19.99 9.45
N THR A 34 9.06 -19.22 9.61
CA THR A 34 7.89 -19.59 10.41
C THR A 34 6.59 -19.28 9.66
N HIS A 35 5.48 -19.86 10.10
CA HIS A 35 4.15 -19.53 9.56
C HIS A 35 3.79 -18.05 9.77
N ARG A 36 4.10 -17.51 10.96
CA ARG A 36 3.89 -16.09 11.25
C ARG A 36 4.70 -15.19 10.31
N ASP A 37 5.96 -15.54 10.06
CA ASP A 37 6.83 -14.83 9.10
C ASP A 37 6.27 -14.92 7.67
N GLN A 38 5.74 -16.07 7.26
CA GLN A 38 5.05 -16.24 5.98
C GLN A 38 3.84 -15.32 5.84
N ILE A 39 2.94 -15.31 6.83
CA ILE A 39 1.73 -14.49 6.80
C ILE A 39 2.07 -12.99 6.83
N ASN A 40 3.03 -12.57 7.65
CA ASN A 40 3.50 -11.18 7.65
C ASN A 40 4.13 -10.77 6.32
N SER A 41 4.91 -11.66 5.70
CA SER A 41 5.48 -11.47 4.36
C SER A 41 4.39 -11.26 3.31
N GLU A 42 3.35 -12.10 3.32
CA GLU A 42 2.21 -11.99 2.41
C GLU A 42 1.44 -10.67 2.59
N HIS A 43 1.21 -10.26 3.85
CA HIS A 43 0.61 -8.96 4.16
C HIS A 43 1.48 -7.79 3.68
N MET A 44 2.81 -7.87 3.83
CA MET A 44 3.72 -6.84 3.32
C MET A 44 3.64 -6.74 1.79
N VAL A 45 3.69 -7.88 1.09
CA VAL A 45 3.55 -7.91 -0.38
C VAL A 45 2.21 -7.33 -0.82
N LYS A 46 1.13 -7.60 -0.09
CA LYS A 46 -0.18 -6.98 -0.36
C LYS A 46 -0.11 -5.45 -0.27
N LEU A 47 0.44 -4.89 0.81
CA LEU A 47 0.56 -3.44 0.99
C LEU A 47 1.41 -2.79 -0.11
N LEU A 48 2.52 -3.44 -0.48
CA LEU A 48 3.38 -2.98 -1.58
C LEU A 48 2.65 -3.02 -2.93
N LEU A 49 1.83 -4.06 -3.17
CA LEU A 49 1.03 -4.19 -4.39
C LEU A 49 -0.10 -3.16 -4.46
N ASP A 50 -0.76 -2.88 -3.34
CA ASP A 50 -1.79 -1.85 -3.25
C ASP A 50 -1.20 -0.47 -3.61
N ARG A 51 -0.05 -0.12 -3.02
CA ARG A 51 0.69 1.11 -3.36
C ARG A 51 1.13 1.12 -4.81
N TYR A 52 1.66 0.02 -5.34
CA TYR A 52 2.05 -0.09 -6.75
C TYR A 52 0.87 0.17 -7.69
N THR A 53 -0.32 -0.34 -7.34
CA THR A 53 -1.54 -0.17 -8.12
C THR A 53 -2.00 1.28 -8.11
N GLU A 54 -1.98 1.93 -6.95
CA GLU A 54 -2.28 3.35 -6.80
C GLU A 54 -1.31 4.23 -7.61
N THR A 55 0.00 4.02 -7.44
CA THR A 55 1.03 4.72 -8.22
C THR A 55 0.85 4.53 -9.72
N SER A 56 0.51 3.31 -10.15
CA SER A 56 0.26 2.99 -11.56
C SER A 56 -1.00 3.67 -12.10
N SER A 57 -2.04 3.82 -11.27
CA SER A 57 -3.27 4.54 -11.63
C SER A 57 -2.98 6.03 -11.82
N HIS A 58 -2.29 6.66 -10.88
CA HIS A 58 -1.88 8.06 -11.00
C HIS A 58 -1.04 8.31 -12.24
N LEU A 59 -0.03 7.46 -12.46
CA LEU A 59 0.83 7.55 -13.62
C LEU A 59 0.04 7.43 -14.93
N LYS A 60 -0.93 6.51 -15.00
CA LYS A 60 -1.83 6.38 -16.15
C LYS A 60 -2.63 7.65 -16.39
N ASP A 61 -3.24 8.22 -15.35
CA ASP A 61 -4.02 9.46 -15.47
C ASP A 61 -3.16 10.63 -15.98
N MET A 62 -1.87 10.68 -15.60
CA MET A 62 -0.92 11.68 -16.11
C MET A 62 -0.53 11.45 -17.58
N TYR A 63 -0.58 10.21 -18.07
CA TYR A 63 -0.36 9.90 -19.49
C TYR A 63 -1.61 10.12 -20.34
N ASP A 64 -2.81 9.96 -19.76
CA ASP A 64 -4.08 10.28 -20.42
C ASP A 64 -4.17 11.79 -20.78
N ASP A 65 -3.44 12.65 -20.07
CA ASP A 65 -3.20 14.05 -20.42
C ASP A 65 -4.48 14.85 -20.70
N LYS A 66 -5.50 14.68 -19.85
CA LYS A 66 -6.85 15.26 -20.04
C LYS A 66 -6.85 16.79 -20.08
N ASP A 67 -5.90 17.42 -19.39
CA ASP A 67 -5.73 18.87 -19.35
C ASP A 67 -4.73 19.39 -20.40
N GLY A 68 -4.02 18.50 -21.11
CA GLY A 68 -3.01 18.84 -22.12
C GLY A 68 -1.67 19.30 -21.56
N SER A 69 -1.51 19.34 -20.22
CA SER A 69 -0.32 19.85 -19.54
C SER A 69 0.95 19.10 -19.96
N ARG A 70 0.87 17.78 -20.18
CA ARG A 70 2.01 16.96 -20.61
C ARG A 70 2.42 17.33 -22.02
N LYS A 71 1.46 17.44 -22.94
CA LYS A 71 1.72 17.83 -24.32
C LYS A 71 2.32 19.23 -24.41
N GLU A 72 1.79 20.18 -23.63
CA GLU A 72 2.32 21.55 -23.57
C GLU A 72 3.76 21.57 -23.08
N GLU A 73 4.06 20.83 -22.01
CA GLU A 73 5.42 20.75 -21.49
C GLU A 73 6.40 20.11 -22.50
N ILE A 74 6.01 19.02 -23.15
CA ILE A 74 6.81 18.39 -24.20
C ILE A 74 7.05 19.38 -25.36
N GLN A 75 6.02 20.13 -25.76
CA GLN A 75 6.14 21.13 -26.82
C GLN A 75 7.04 22.30 -26.42
N ALA A 76 7.03 22.71 -25.15
CA ALA A 76 7.94 23.74 -24.64
C ALA A 76 9.41 23.27 -24.68
N LEU A 77 9.65 21.98 -24.38
CA LEU A 77 10.99 21.39 -24.36
C LEU A 77 11.53 21.02 -25.75
N SER A 78 10.67 20.67 -26.71
CA SER A 78 11.07 20.23 -28.06
C SER A 78 10.55 21.13 -29.19
N GLY A 79 10.14 22.35 -28.85
CA GLY A 79 9.61 23.33 -29.79
C GLY A 79 10.66 24.28 -30.36
N PRO A 80 10.24 25.26 -31.19
CA PRO A 80 11.15 26.21 -31.86
C PRO A 80 11.98 27.09 -30.90
N ASN A 81 11.53 27.25 -29.65
CA ASN A 81 12.13 28.11 -28.63
C ASN A 81 12.80 27.31 -27.49
N GLU A 82 13.22 26.07 -27.75
CA GLU A 82 13.80 25.14 -26.75
C GLU A 82 14.91 25.78 -25.89
N PHE A 83 15.83 26.55 -26.49
CA PHE A 83 16.93 27.19 -25.78
C PHE A 83 16.45 28.27 -24.82
N THR A 84 15.47 29.08 -25.23
CA THR A 84 14.91 30.15 -24.38
C THR A 84 14.22 29.55 -23.16
N GLU A 85 13.43 28.49 -23.36
CA GLU A 85 12.76 27.76 -22.28
C GLU A 85 13.78 27.12 -21.33
N PHE A 86 14.82 26.48 -21.87
CA PHE A 86 15.90 25.90 -21.06
C PHE A 86 16.57 26.93 -20.14
N TYR A 87 16.97 28.09 -20.69
CA TYR A 87 17.62 29.13 -19.89
C TYR A 87 16.67 29.74 -18.85
N LEU A 88 15.37 29.84 -19.16
CA LEU A 88 14.37 30.30 -18.21
C LEU A 88 14.25 29.32 -17.04
N ARG A 89 14.12 28.00 -17.30
CA ARG A 89 14.05 26.97 -16.26
C ARG A 89 15.32 26.93 -15.42
N LEU A 90 16.49 27.00 -16.05
CA LEU A 90 17.79 27.02 -15.36
C LEU A 90 17.91 28.24 -14.43
N LYS A 91 17.48 29.41 -14.90
CA LYS A 91 17.45 30.63 -14.09
C LYS A 91 16.53 30.47 -12.88
N ASN A 92 15.33 29.91 -13.08
CA ASN A 92 14.37 29.67 -12.00
C ASN A 92 14.94 28.71 -10.95
N ILE A 93 15.53 27.59 -11.37
CA ILE A 93 16.22 26.63 -10.49
C ILE A 93 17.32 27.32 -9.67
N ARG A 94 18.21 28.07 -10.34
CA ARG A 94 19.33 28.76 -9.69
C ARG A 94 18.88 29.81 -8.67
N GLN A 95 17.71 30.42 -8.87
CA GLN A 95 17.16 31.41 -7.95
C GLN A 95 16.40 30.78 -6.77
N TYR A 96 15.84 29.58 -6.96
CA TYR A 96 15.02 28.90 -5.96
C TYR A 96 15.84 28.31 -4.82
N TYR A 97 16.81 27.45 -5.13
CA TYR A 97 17.56 26.70 -4.10
C TYR A 97 18.30 27.56 -3.07
N PRO A 98 18.97 28.68 -3.43
CA PRO A 98 19.65 29.52 -2.44
C PRO A 98 18.68 30.24 -1.49
N LYS A 99 17.46 30.56 -1.95
CA LYS A 99 16.45 31.26 -1.13
C LYS A 99 15.72 30.33 -0.18
N ASN A 100 15.60 29.05 -0.54
CA ASN A 100 14.84 28.04 0.18
C ASN A 100 15.74 27.00 0.87
N SER A 101 17.02 27.34 1.09
CA SER A 101 18.01 26.43 1.68
C SER A 101 17.69 25.98 3.12
N SER A 102 16.75 26.64 3.80
CA SER A 102 16.29 26.29 5.15
C SER A 102 15.04 25.42 5.19
N GLU A 103 14.25 25.33 4.12
CA GLU A 103 12.90 24.74 4.17
C GLU A 103 12.78 23.35 3.57
N GLU A 104 13.56 22.99 2.54
CA GLU A 104 13.46 21.65 1.94
C GLU A 104 14.76 21.30 1.20
N ILE A 105 15.65 20.52 1.83
CA ILE A 105 16.58 19.71 1.06
C ILE A 105 15.69 18.72 0.31
N ALA A 106 15.66 18.78 -1.02
CA ALA A 106 14.90 17.83 -1.84
C ALA A 106 15.26 16.41 -1.40
N ILE A 107 14.31 15.73 -0.74
CA ILE A 107 14.52 14.37 -0.23
C ILE A 107 14.43 13.44 -1.44
N PRO A 108 15.51 12.72 -1.78
CA PRO A 108 15.47 11.81 -2.92
C PRO A 108 14.43 10.71 -2.68
N MET A 109 13.77 10.25 -3.76
CA MET A 109 12.83 9.12 -3.73
C MET A 109 13.40 7.90 -2.99
N SER A 110 14.72 7.64 -3.08
CA SER A 110 15.37 6.57 -2.33
C SER A 110 15.24 6.71 -0.81
N MET A 111 15.35 7.93 -0.27
CA MET A 111 15.23 8.20 1.17
C MET A 111 13.77 8.14 1.61
N GLU A 112 12.85 8.70 0.82
CA GLU A 112 11.40 8.58 1.10
C GLU A 112 10.97 7.11 1.11
N TYR A 113 11.45 6.34 0.15
CA TYR A 113 11.18 4.92 0.05
C TYR A 113 11.76 4.13 1.23
N GLU A 114 12.97 4.45 1.68
CA GLU A 114 13.56 3.84 2.87
C GLU A 114 12.73 4.15 4.13
N GLN A 115 12.28 5.40 4.30
CA GLN A 115 11.40 5.78 5.42
C GLN A 115 10.08 5.01 5.38
N PHE A 116 9.46 4.91 4.19
CA PHE A 116 8.26 4.10 4.01
C PHE A 116 8.48 2.64 4.38
N MET A 117 9.61 2.04 3.97
CA MET A 117 9.93 0.66 4.32
C MET A 117 10.13 0.47 5.84
N ARG A 118 10.78 1.43 6.51
CA ARG A 118 10.90 1.40 7.98
C ARG A 118 9.54 1.44 8.66
N GLN A 119 8.64 2.33 8.21
CA GLN A 119 7.27 2.42 8.74
C GLN A 119 6.46 1.12 8.57
N LEU A 120 6.75 0.33 7.53
CA LEU A 120 6.11 -0.96 7.32
C LEU A 120 6.70 -2.09 8.15
N GLN A 121 7.96 -1.97 8.60
CA GLN A 121 8.69 -3.06 9.24
C GLN A 121 8.84 -2.87 10.74
N GLU A 122 8.85 -1.63 11.21
CA GLU A 122 9.21 -1.25 12.58
C GLU A 122 8.13 -0.34 13.18
N THR A 123 7.90 -0.51 14.48
CA THR A 123 7.15 0.43 15.31
C THR A 123 7.99 1.68 15.62
N GLU A 124 7.39 2.71 16.21
CA GLU A 124 8.12 3.93 16.63
C GLU A 124 9.28 3.62 17.60
N ASP A 125 9.17 2.52 18.36
CA ASP A 125 10.19 2.04 19.30
C ASP A 125 11.25 1.13 18.64
N GLY A 126 11.16 0.87 17.32
CA GLY A 126 12.09 0.03 16.57
C GLY A 126 11.82 -1.48 16.67
N GLU A 127 10.70 -1.89 17.29
CA GLU A 127 10.31 -3.30 17.37
C GLU A 127 9.63 -3.77 16.06
N PRO A 128 9.85 -5.02 15.62
CA PRO A 128 9.22 -5.55 14.41
C PRO A 128 7.69 -5.48 14.46
N LEU A 129 7.11 -4.83 13.47
CA LEU A 129 5.66 -4.66 13.36
C LEU A 129 4.99 -5.97 12.92
N ALA A 130 3.95 -6.39 13.65
CA ALA A 130 3.06 -7.45 13.19
C ALA A 130 2.06 -6.87 12.18
N LEU A 131 2.35 -7.05 10.89
CA LEU A 131 1.49 -6.56 9.80
C LEU A 131 0.13 -7.28 9.70
N ALA A 132 0.06 -8.52 10.18
CA ALA A 132 -1.18 -9.27 10.24
C ALA A 132 -1.81 -9.17 11.63
N SER A 133 -3.09 -8.78 11.66
CA SER A 133 -3.91 -8.73 12.88
C SER A 133 -4.70 -10.04 13.02
N PHE A 134 -4.28 -10.88 13.96
CA PHE A 134 -4.97 -12.12 14.34
C PHE A 134 -5.04 -12.19 15.86
N THR A 135 -6.06 -12.85 16.40
CA THR A 135 -6.06 -13.21 17.82
C THR A 135 -5.14 -14.41 18.09
N ASP A 136 -4.80 -14.63 19.36
CA ASP A 136 -3.96 -15.76 19.75
C ASP A 136 -4.66 -17.11 19.45
N GLU A 137 -5.98 -17.16 19.58
CA GLU A 137 -6.83 -18.31 19.28
C GLU A 137 -6.83 -18.67 17.79
N GLU A 138 -6.76 -17.68 16.91
CA GLU A 138 -6.67 -17.88 15.45
C GLU A 138 -5.28 -18.36 15.01
N GLY A 139 -4.25 -18.12 15.83
CA GLY A 139 -2.90 -18.62 15.61
C GLY A 139 -2.29 -18.16 14.28
N TYR A 140 -2.46 -16.88 13.93
CA TYR A 140 -2.05 -16.29 12.63
C TYR A 140 -2.74 -16.92 11.41
N GLY A 141 -4.04 -17.20 11.52
CA GLY A 141 -4.84 -17.76 10.42
C GLY A 141 -4.75 -19.29 10.30
N ARG A 142 -4.19 -19.98 11.30
CA ARG A 142 -4.22 -21.45 11.39
C ARG A 142 -5.60 -21.97 11.78
N PHE A 143 -6.30 -21.21 12.59
CA PHE A 143 -7.59 -21.56 13.15
C PHE A 143 -8.57 -20.39 12.97
N LEU A 144 -9.85 -20.69 13.11
CA LEU A 144 -10.92 -19.69 13.20
C LEU A 144 -11.52 -19.81 14.59
N ASP A 145 -11.57 -18.70 15.34
CA ASP A 145 -12.25 -18.67 16.62
C ASP A 145 -13.77 -18.66 16.42
N LEU A 146 -14.38 -19.84 16.49
CA LEU A 146 -15.82 -20.02 16.44
C LEU A 146 -16.47 -20.03 17.83
N HIS A 147 -15.70 -19.85 18.90
CA HIS A 147 -16.22 -19.87 20.26
C HIS A 147 -17.13 -18.66 20.52
N GLN A 148 -16.73 -17.48 20.07
CA GLN A 148 -17.55 -16.27 20.17
C GLN A 148 -18.89 -16.45 19.43
N CYS A 149 -18.88 -17.04 18.23
CA CYS A 149 -20.09 -17.35 17.50
C CYS A 149 -20.97 -18.38 18.23
N PHE A 150 -20.36 -19.36 18.88
CA PHE A 150 -21.07 -20.35 19.70
C PHE A 150 -21.75 -19.73 20.92
N GLU A 151 -21.10 -18.79 21.62
CA GLU A 151 -21.73 -18.07 22.74
C GLU A 151 -22.95 -17.27 22.27
N ILE A 152 -22.85 -16.60 21.12
CA ILE A 152 -23.98 -15.91 20.49
C ILE A 152 -25.09 -16.90 20.14
N PHE A 153 -24.74 -18.07 19.58
CA PHE A 153 -25.68 -19.14 19.24
C PHE A 153 -26.47 -19.64 20.46
N LEU A 154 -25.80 -19.86 21.60
CA LEU A 154 -26.46 -20.30 22.84
C LEU A 154 -27.49 -19.30 23.39
N ASN A 155 -27.37 -18.02 23.03
CA ASN A 155 -28.28 -16.97 23.44
C ASN A 155 -29.51 -16.82 22.52
N ILE A 156 -29.57 -17.55 21.41
CA ILE A 156 -30.72 -17.51 20.49
C ILE A 156 -31.93 -18.20 21.15
N LYS A 157 -33.03 -17.46 21.28
CA LYS A 157 -34.27 -17.98 21.87
C LYS A 157 -34.94 -18.98 20.94
N GLY A 158 -35.40 -20.10 21.50
CA GLY A 158 -36.14 -21.13 20.75
C GLY A 158 -35.27 -22.21 20.11
N LEU A 159 -33.95 -22.14 20.26
CA LEU A 159 -33.04 -23.22 19.89
C LEU A 159 -32.61 -24.04 21.12
N GLU A 160 -32.39 -25.33 20.91
CA GLU A 160 -31.80 -26.20 21.93
C GLU A 160 -30.35 -25.81 22.18
N LYS A 161 -29.95 -25.83 23.46
CA LYS A 161 -28.56 -25.61 23.84
C LYS A 161 -27.74 -26.83 23.39
N LEU A 162 -26.75 -26.59 22.55
CA LEU A 162 -25.83 -27.61 22.05
C LEU A 162 -24.49 -27.49 22.79
N ASP A 163 -23.72 -28.57 22.84
CA ASP A 163 -22.30 -28.49 23.18
C ASP A 163 -21.50 -27.95 21.99
N TYR A 164 -20.27 -27.51 22.24
CA TYR A 164 -19.44 -26.87 21.22
C TYR A 164 -19.14 -27.81 20.04
N LEU A 165 -18.93 -29.11 20.31
CA LEU A 165 -18.65 -30.10 19.28
C LEU A 165 -19.86 -30.34 18.36
N THR A 166 -21.07 -30.47 18.91
CA THR A 166 -22.28 -30.60 18.09
C THR A 166 -22.57 -29.31 17.32
N TYR A 167 -22.27 -28.15 17.89
CA TYR A 167 -22.34 -26.87 17.17
C TYR A 167 -21.41 -26.89 15.94
N LEU A 168 -20.15 -27.29 16.08
CA LEU A 168 -19.21 -27.38 14.96
C LEU A 168 -19.65 -28.38 13.89
N GLN A 169 -20.24 -29.53 14.26
CA GLN A 169 -20.77 -30.53 13.32
C GLN A 169 -21.99 -30.04 12.51
N LYS A 170 -22.67 -29.00 12.99
CA LYS A 170 -23.83 -28.39 12.33
C LYS A 170 -23.49 -27.05 11.67
N PHE A 171 -22.32 -26.47 11.97
CA PHE A 171 -21.95 -25.13 11.55
C PHE A 171 -21.96 -24.96 10.02
N ASP A 172 -21.64 -26.02 9.27
CA ASP A 172 -21.64 -26.04 7.81
C ASP A 172 -23.03 -26.29 7.18
N ARG A 173 -24.06 -26.56 7.99
CA ARG A 173 -25.41 -26.92 7.55
C ARG A 173 -26.34 -25.70 7.48
N PHE A 174 -25.94 -24.69 6.71
CA PHE A 174 -26.67 -23.43 6.58
C PHE A 174 -28.10 -23.55 6.03
N HIS A 175 -28.47 -24.69 5.46
CA HIS A 175 -29.80 -24.95 4.89
C HIS A 175 -30.83 -25.48 5.89
N GLU A 176 -30.38 -25.99 7.05
CA GLU A 176 -31.27 -26.58 8.06
C GLU A 176 -31.98 -25.51 8.90
N ILE A 177 -31.38 -24.32 9.04
CA ILE A 177 -31.93 -23.22 9.84
C ILE A 177 -32.49 -22.17 8.88
N GLN A 178 -33.81 -22.03 8.80
CA GLN A 178 -34.42 -20.95 8.05
C GLN A 178 -34.07 -19.61 8.70
N LYS A 179 -33.44 -18.72 7.94
CA LYS A 179 -33.23 -17.34 8.36
C LYS A 179 -34.61 -16.69 8.42
N ASP A 180 -35.16 -16.52 9.62
CA ASP A 180 -36.45 -15.84 9.81
C ASP A 180 -36.43 -14.52 9.02
N ARG A 181 -37.24 -14.47 7.96
CA ARG A 181 -37.55 -13.22 7.28
C ARG A 181 -38.49 -12.44 8.21
N LYS A 182 -37.93 -11.53 8.99
CA LYS A 182 -38.66 -10.34 9.40
C LYS A 182 -38.31 -9.19 8.46
#